data_AF-A0A8J8DHJ6-F1
#
_entry.id   AF-A0A8J8DHJ6-F1
#
_cell.length_a   1.000
_cell.length_b   1.000
_cell.length_c   1.000
_cell.angle_alpha   90.00
_cell.angle_beta   90.00
_cell.angle_gamma   90.00
#
_symmetry.space_group_name_H-M   'P 1'
#
loop_
_entity.id
_entity.type
_entity.pdbx_description
1 polymer ?
#
loop_
_entity_poly.entity_id
_entity_poly.type
_entity_poly.pdbx_seq_one_letter_code
_entity_poly.pdbx_strand_id
1 'polypeptide(L)'
;MILDSLSNINQYASLHPLFVKAIEYINNTDLHAAEVGKYDIAEGLKAIYSDKKGVTAEESNAKFECHDKNIDIQICIRGKETIGYKPRSTCKQLKGEYNAEKDVSYYADAPDTYFQLTDNQFTIFYP
;
A
#
# COMPACT_ATOMS: atom_id res chain seq x y z
N MET A 1 7.00 -3.40 7.78
CA MET A 1 7.04 -3.09 6.34
C MET A 1 7.87 -4.15 5.65
N ILE A 2 7.47 -4.56 4.45
CA ILE A 2 8.25 -5.43 3.56
C ILE A 2 8.40 -4.67 2.24
N LEU A 3 9.59 -4.63 1.65
CA LEU A 3 9.86 -4.01 0.35
C LEU A 3 10.59 -5.04 -0.51
N ASP A 4 9.99 -5.45 -1.63
CA ASP A 4 10.57 -6.48 -2.50
C ASP A 4 10.02 -6.40 -3.94
N SER A 5 10.50 -7.26 -4.83
CA SER A 5 9.99 -7.47 -6.18
C SER A 5 8.87 -8.51 -6.21
N LEU A 6 7.90 -8.35 -7.10
CA LEU A 6 6.82 -9.31 -7.33
C LEU A 6 7.33 -10.72 -7.65
N SER A 7 8.53 -10.88 -8.19
CA SER A 7 9.16 -12.20 -8.40
C SER A 7 9.30 -13.02 -7.10
N ASN A 8 9.37 -12.33 -5.95
CA ASN A 8 9.51 -12.92 -4.64
C ASN A 8 8.19 -13.00 -3.87
N ILE A 9 7.06 -12.51 -4.41
CA ILE A 9 5.83 -12.34 -3.62
C ILE A 9 5.31 -13.65 -3.01
N ASN A 10 5.53 -14.78 -3.70
CA ASN A 10 5.16 -16.12 -3.23
C ASN A 10 5.84 -16.50 -1.91
N GLN A 11 7.01 -15.94 -1.59
CA GLN A 11 7.73 -16.21 -0.34
C GLN A 11 6.96 -15.70 0.89
N TYR A 12 6.04 -14.77 0.70
CA TYR A 12 5.29 -14.10 1.76
C TYR A 12 3.91 -14.72 2.03
N ALA A 13 3.51 -15.75 1.28
CA ALA A 13 2.15 -16.33 1.34
C ALA A 13 1.72 -16.78 2.75
N SER A 14 2.67 -17.17 3.60
CA SER A 14 2.43 -17.64 4.97
C SER A 14 2.21 -16.52 5.99
N LEU A 15 2.47 -15.25 5.63
CA LEU A 15 2.43 -14.13 6.59
C LEU A 15 1.01 -13.68 6.96
N HIS A 16 0.01 -14.03 6.15
CA HIS A 16 -1.39 -13.74 6.46
C HIS A 16 -2.32 -14.72 5.70
N PRO A 17 -3.43 -15.19 6.29
CA PRO A 17 -4.32 -16.16 5.64
C PRO A 17 -4.86 -15.71 4.26
N LEU A 18 -5.10 -14.40 4.08
CA LEU A 18 -5.57 -13.85 2.81
C LEU A 18 -4.45 -13.62 1.78
N PHE A 19 -3.17 -13.72 2.17
CA PHE A 19 -2.08 -13.48 1.22
C PHE A 19 -2.01 -14.56 0.14
N VAL A 20 -2.37 -15.80 0.45
CA VAL A 20 -2.48 -16.86 -0.57
C VAL A 20 -3.43 -16.42 -1.69
N LYS A 21 -4.63 -15.95 -1.35
CA LYS A 21 -5.61 -15.47 -2.34
C LYS A 21 -5.16 -14.19 -3.06
N ALA A 22 -4.54 -13.25 -2.35
CA ALA A 22 -4.01 -12.03 -2.95
C ALA A 22 -2.92 -12.35 -3.98
N ILE A 23 -2.00 -13.25 -3.64
CA ILE A 23 -0.91 -13.70 -4.49
C ILE A 23 -1.44 -14.50 -5.68
N GLU A 24 -2.41 -15.39 -5.47
CA GLU A 24 -3.10 -16.09 -6.57
C GLU A 24 -3.72 -15.09 -7.54
N TYR A 25 -4.40 -14.06 -7.03
CA TYR A 25 -4.97 -13.01 -7.88
C TYR A 25 -3.90 -12.25 -8.65
N ILE A 26 -2.82 -11.82 -8.00
CA ILE A 26 -1.68 -11.12 -8.60
C ILE A 26 -1.04 -11.96 -9.72
N ASN A 27 -0.77 -13.24 -9.45
CA ASN A 27 -0.11 -14.14 -10.41
C ASN A 27 -0.97 -14.50 -11.62
N ASN A 28 -2.29 -14.46 -11.48
CA ASN A 28 -3.24 -14.84 -12.54
C ASN A 28 -3.88 -13.63 -13.25
N THR A 29 -3.46 -12.41 -12.93
CA THR A 29 -3.99 -11.18 -13.54
C THR A 29 -2.91 -10.49 -14.35
N ASP A 30 -3.23 -10.09 -15.58
CA ASP A 30 -2.39 -9.14 -16.32
C ASP A 30 -2.57 -7.74 -15.71
N LEU A 31 -1.74 -7.43 -14.72
CA LEU A 31 -1.80 -6.15 -13.99
C LEU A 31 -1.59 -4.94 -14.91
N HIS A 32 -0.86 -5.10 -16.03
CA HIS A 32 -0.61 -4.00 -16.96
C HIS A 32 -1.83 -3.69 -17.84
N ALA A 33 -2.76 -4.64 -17.99
CA ALA A 33 -3.99 -4.49 -18.76
C ALA A 33 -5.23 -4.27 -17.87
N ALA A 34 -5.09 -4.32 -16.55
CA ALA A 34 -6.19 -4.13 -15.62
C ALA A 34 -6.78 -2.71 -15.72
N GLU A 35 -8.11 -2.62 -15.76
CA GLU A 35 -8.81 -1.34 -15.81
C GLU A 35 -8.79 -0.64 -14.45
N VAL A 36 -8.78 0.70 -14.48
CA VAL A 36 -8.88 1.53 -13.27
C VAL A 36 -10.20 1.25 -12.57
N GLY A 37 -10.14 0.91 -11.28
CA GLY A 37 -11.34 0.52 -10.56
C GLY A 37 -11.06 -0.16 -9.22
N LYS A 38 -12.14 -0.61 -8.60
CA LYS A 38 -12.12 -1.41 -7.37
C LYS A 38 -12.78 -2.74 -7.65
N TYR A 39 -12.12 -3.81 -7.25
CA TYR A 39 -12.56 -5.19 -7.47
C TYR A 39 -12.57 -5.92 -6.13
N ASP A 40 -13.72 -6.49 -5.77
CA ASP A 40 -13.84 -7.38 -4.62
C ASP A 40 -13.33 -8.77 -5.02
N ILE A 41 -12.23 -9.21 -4.40
CA ILE A 41 -11.57 -10.48 -4.74
C ILE A 41 -12.06 -11.59 -3.82
N ALA A 42 -12.18 -11.28 -2.53
CA ALA A 42 -12.77 -12.13 -1.51
C ALA A 42 -13.25 -11.27 -0.33
N GLU A 43 -13.95 -11.88 0.63
CA GLU A 43 -14.24 -11.21 1.89
C GLU A 43 -12.94 -10.76 2.59
N GLY A 44 -12.84 -9.47 2.90
CA GLY A 44 -11.63 -8.87 3.47
C GLY A 44 -10.47 -8.66 2.50
N LEU A 45 -10.67 -8.86 1.18
CA LEU A 45 -9.63 -8.65 0.17
C LEU A 45 -10.18 -7.93 -1.06
N LYS A 46 -9.61 -6.77 -1.37
CA LYS A 46 -9.97 -5.95 -2.53
C LYS A 46 -8.72 -5.57 -3.31
N ALA A 47 -8.86 -5.47 -4.62
CA ALA A 47 -7.85 -4.87 -5.50
C ALA A 47 -8.31 -3.48 -5.93
N ILE A 48 -7.41 -2.50 -5.88
CA ILE A 48 -7.69 -1.13 -6.28
C ILE A 48 -6.63 -0.72 -7.32
N TYR A 49 -7.07 -0.47 -8.54
CA TYR A 49 -6.22 -0.03 -9.64
C TYR A 49 -6.39 1.47 -9.84
N SER A 50 -5.27 2.19 -9.98
CA SER A 50 -5.23 3.64 -10.18
C SER A 50 -4.09 3.99 -11.14
N ASP A 51 -4.36 4.87 -12.10
CA ASP A 51 -3.41 5.36 -13.12
C ASP A 51 -3.08 6.86 -12.94
N LYS A 52 -3.39 7.41 -11.77
CA LYS A 52 -3.19 8.82 -11.47
C LYS A 52 -1.71 9.19 -11.51
N LYS A 53 -1.42 10.40 -12.00
CA LYS A 53 -0.08 10.99 -11.90
C LYS A 53 0.30 11.18 -10.43
N GLY A 54 1.57 10.94 -10.12
CA GLY A 54 2.14 11.25 -8.81
C GLY A 54 1.96 12.73 -8.46
N VAL A 55 1.86 12.99 -7.17
CA VAL A 55 1.76 14.34 -6.58
C VAL A 55 3.12 14.80 -6.06
N THR A 56 3.23 16.05 -5.66
CA THR A 56 4.43 16.55 -4.98
C THR A 56 4.61 15.89 -3.61
N ALA A 57 5.83 15.89 -3.08
CA ALA A 57 6.12 15.37 -1.74
C ALA A 57 5.32 16.11 -0.65
N GLU A 58 5.11 17.42 -0.81
CA GLU A 58 4.30 18.23 0.10
C GLU A 58 2.83 17.80 0.12
N GLU A 59 2.21 17.63 -1.06
CA GLU A 59 0.83 17.18 -1.19
C GLU A 59 0.63 15.76 -0.66
N SER A 60 1.60 14.86 -0.90
CA SER A 60 1.59 13.49 -0.37
C SER A 60 1.71 13.48 1.16
N ASN A 61 2.72 14.17 1.71
CA ASN A 61 2.97 14.22 3.15
C ASN A 61 1.82 14.91 3.93
N ALA A 62 1.06 15.81 3.29
CA ALA A 62 -0.13 16.41 3.90
C ALA A 62 -1.25 15.39 4.21
N LYS A 63 -1.16 14.19 3.63
CA LYS A 63 -2.03 13.02 3.82
C LYS A 63 -1.25 11.80 4.32
N PHE A 64 -0.15 12.00 5.04
CA PHE A 64 0.63 10.91 5.59
C PHE A 64 -0.24 10.08 6.55
N GLU A 65 -0.43 8.78 6.25
CA GLU A 65 -1.50 7.98 6.84
C GLU A 65 -1.07 6.57 7.28
N CYS A 66 -1.89 5.96 8.15
CA CYS A 66 -1.82 4.53 8.48
C CYS A 66 -3.23 3.95 8.71
N HIS A 67 -3.31 2.62 8.73
CA HIS A 67 -4.53 1.85 8.94
C HIS A 67 -4.49 1.06 10.26
N ASP A 68 -5.64 0.69 10.83
CA ASP A 68 -5.70 -0.11 12.07
C ASP A 68 -6.13 -1.56 11.82
N LYS A 69 -6.89 -1.80 10.75
CA LYS A 69 -7.51 -3.09 10.44
C LYS A 69 -6.97 -3.71 9.16
N ASN A 70 -6.61 -2.89 8.18
CA ASN A 70 -6.18 -3.36 6.88
C ASN A 70 -4.66 -3.37 6.73
N ILE A 71 -4.18 -4.38 6.01
CA ILE A 71 -2.80 -4.46 5.53
C ILE A 71 -2.82 -4.00 4.07
N ASP A 72 -1.93 -3.08 3.73
CA ASP A 72 -1.74 -2.64 2.37
C ASP A 72 -0.65 -3.47 1.68
N ILE A 73 -0.96 -3.98 0.49
CA ILE A 73 0.04 -4.46 -0.48
C ILE A 73 0.02 -3.46 -1.64
N GLN A 74 0.93 -2.49 -1.62
CA GLN A 74 1.02 -1.46 -2.65
C GLN A 74 2.00 -1.92 -3.72
N ILE A 75 1.56 -1.94 -4.97
CA ILE A 75 2.33 -2.47 -6.11
C ILE A 75 2.53 -1.36 -7.13
N CYS A 76 3.79 -1.06 -7.48
CA CYS A 76 4.10 -0.22 -8.62
C CYS A 76 4.08 -1.09 -9.88
N ILE A 77 2.93 -1.10 -10.58
CA ILE A 77 2.77 -1.89 -11.81
C ILE A 77 3.71 -1.36 -12.89
N ARG A 78 3.78 -0.03 -13.07
CA ARG A 78 4.64 0.63 -14.04
C ARG A 78 5.03 2.04 -13.58
N GLY A 79 6.27 2.41 -13.87
CA GLY A 79 6.83 3.72 -13.62
C GLY A 79 7.70 3.73 -12.38
N LYS A 80 7.60 4.83 -11.64
CA LYS A 80 8.39 5.05 -10.43
C LYS A 80 7.55 5.80 -9.43
N GLU A 81 7.43 5.24 -8.24
CA GLU A 81 6.72 5.83 -7.12
C GLU A 81 7.70 6.04 -5.97
N THR A 82 7.60 7.19 -5.28
CA THR A 82 8.39 7.46 -4.08
C THR A 82 7.46 7.46 -2.89
N ILE A 83 7.77 6.65 -1.89
CA ILE A 83 6.94 6.46 -0.70
C ILE A 83 7.71 6.92 0.52
N GLY A 84 7.07 7.80 1.31
CA GLY A 84 7.55 8.18 2.64
C GLY A 84 7.12 7.14 3.68
N TYR A 85 8.03 6.78 4.58
CA TYR A 85 7.74 5.86 5.67
C TYR A 85 8.28 6.37 7.01
N LYS A 86 7.49 6.12 8.05
CA LYS A 86 7.82 6.32 9.47
C LYS A 86 7.13 5.21 10.27
N PRO A 87 7.78 4.56 11.23
CA PRO A 87 7.12 3.62 12.11
C PRO A 87 6.02 4.30 12.92
N ARG A 88 4.80 3.74 12.89
CA ARG A 88 3.62 4.31 13.58
C ARG A 88 3.87 4.63 15.06
N SER A 89 4.62 3.78 15.76
CA SER A 89 4.98 3.97 17.18
C SER A 89 5.79 5.26 17.45
N THR A 90 6.34 5.87 16.41
CA THR A 90 7.12 7.11 16.48
C THR A 90 6.40 8.32 15.89
N CYS A 91 5.22 8.14 15.31
CA CYS A 91 4.35 9.25 14.87
C CYS A 91 3.68 9.86 16.10
N LYS A 92 3.78 11.19 16.25
CA LYS A 92 3.33 11.90 17.47
C LYS A 92 2.28 12.97 17.19
N GLN A 93 2.15 13.40 15.95
CA GLN A 93 1.33 14.54 15.55
C GLN A 93 0.11 14.05 14.77
N LEU A 94 -0.81 13.37 15.47
CA LEU A 94 -2.08 12.93 14.89
C LEU A 94 -2.87 14.15 14.40
N LYS A 95 -3.32 14.09 13.14
CA LYS A 95 -4.09 15.13 12.46
C LYS A 95 -5.56 14.73 12.46
N GLY A 96 -6.30 15.25 13.43
CA GLY A 96 -7.71 14.93 13.63
C GLY A 96 -7.91 13.62 14.38
N GLU A 97 -9.03 12.94 14.14
CA GLU A 97 -9.39 11.67 14.78
C GLU A 97 -9.32 10.50 13.78
N TYR A 98 -9.21 9.27 14.29
CA TYR A 98 -9.29 8.06 13.49
C TYR A 98 -10.66 7.95 12.81
N ASN A 99 -10.66 7.70 11.50
CA ASN A 99 -11.88 7.44 10.74
C ASN A 99 -12.09 5.92 10.63
N ALA A 100 -13.04 5.40 11.41
CA ALA A 100 -13.33 3.96 11.46
C ALA A 100 -13.97 3.38 10.18
N GLU A 101 -14.66 4.21 9.38
CA GLU A 101 -15.29 3.78 8.12
C GLU A 101 -14.26 3.57 7.01
N LYS A 102 -13.26 4.46 6.97
CA LYS A 102 -12.15 4.41 6.00
C LYS A 102 -10.92 3.70 6.53
N ASP A 103 -10.96 3.30 7.80
CA ASP A 103 -9.86 2.71 8.54
C ASP A 103 -8.57 3.53 8.46
N VAL A 104 -8.63 4.85 8.71
CA VAL A 104 -7.46 5.72 8.48
C VAL A 104 -7.21 6.72 9.60
N SER A 105 -5.95 6.90 9.94
CA SER A 105 -5.42 8.01 10.75
C SER A 105 -4.40 8.80 9.94
N TYR A 106 -4.48 10.13 10.01
CA TYR A 106 -3.52 11.04 9.37
C TYR A 106 -2.54 11.63 10.37
N TYR A 107 -1.31 11.89 9.95
CA TYR A 107 -0.28 12.52 10.77
C TYR A 107 0.32 13.74 10.07
N ALA A 108 0.74 14.73 10.87
CA ALA A 108 1.54 15.86 10.41
C ALA A 108 3.05 15.61 10.55
N ASP A 109 3.45 14.44 11.07
CA ASP A 109 4.84 14.01 11.13
C ASP A 109 5.45 13.91 9.72
N ALA A 110 6.71 14.32 9.59
CA ALA A 110 7.49 14.04 8.39
C ALA A 110 7.94 12.56 8.38
N PRO A 111 8.00 11.91 7.20
CA PRO A 111 8.61 10.60 7.04
C PRO A 111 10.06 10.57 7.54
N ASP A 112 10.48 9.45 8.13
CA ASP A 112 11.87 9.24 8.54
C ASP A 112 12.76 8.85 7.36
N THR A 113 12.18 8.13 6.39
CA THR A 113 12.86 7.70 5.17
C THR A 113 11.93 7.78 3.98
N TYR A 114 12.54 7.91 2.80
CA TYR A 114 11.87 7.72 1.53
C TYR A 114 12.50 6.56 0.79
N PHE A 115 11.69 5.77 0.12
CA PHE A 115 12.16 4.72 -0.78
C PHE A 115 11.38 4.76 -2.08
N GLN A 116 11.86 4.03 -3.09
CA GLN A 116 11.25 4.00 -4.40
C GLN A 116 10.77 2.59 -4.72
N LEU A 117 9.57 2.54 -5.30
CA LEU A 117 9.11 1.39 -6.08
C LEU A 117 9.28 1.73 -7.55
N THR A 118 9.79 0.77 -8.31
CA THR A 118 9.76 0.76 -9.78
C THR A 118 8.90 -0.40 -10.27
N ASP A 119 8.79 -0.55 -11.60
CA ASP A 119 8.07 -1.63 -12.27
C ASP A 119 8.18 -2.98 -11.53
N ASN A 120 7.01 -3.56 -11.22
CA ASN A 120 6.84 -4.86 -10.60
C ASN A 120 7.53 -5.00 -9.24
N GLN A 121 7.61 -3.90 -8.48
CA GLN A 121 7.96 -3.91 -7.07
C GLN A 121 6.74 -3.64 -6.20
N PHE A 122 6.78 -4.14 -4.97
CA PHE A 122 5.72 -3.95 -4.00
C PHE A 122 6.28 -3.58 -2.63
N THR A 123 5.41 -2.98 -1.83
CA THR A 123 5.62 -2.83 -0.39
C THR A 123 4.40 -3.33 0.37
N ILE A 124 4.63 -3.89 1.56
CA ILE A 124 3.58 -4.29 2.50
C ILE A 124 3.64 -3.39 3.72
N PHE A 125 2.53 -2.71 4.01
CA PHE A 125 2.34 -1.95 5.25
C PHE A 125 1.33 -2.66 6.14
N TYR A 126 1.79 -3.05 7.32
CA TYR A 126 0.93 -3.56 8.39
C TYR A 126 0.35 -2.39 9.20
N PRO A 127 -0.76 -2.60 9.93
CA PRO A 127 -1.32 -1.62 10.85
C PRO A 127 -0.34 -1.00 11.87
#